data_AF-A0A831T9K2-F1
#
_entry.id   AF-A0A831T9K2-F1
#
_cell.length_a   1.000
_cell.length_b   1.000
_cell.length_c   1.000
_cell.angle_alpha   90.00
_cell.angle_beta   90.00
_cell.angle_gamma   90.00
#
_symmetry.space_group_name_H-M   'P 1'
#
loop_
_entity.id
_entity.type
_entity.pdbx_description
1 polymer ?
#
loop_
_entity_poly.entity_id
_entity_poly.type
_entity_poly.pdbx_seq_one_letter_code
_entity_poly.pdbx_strand_id
1 'polypeptide(L)'
;MIKPWLSLVAIKDMLWEKRDEGWSHRVVPAGGGIVRWDDVARGLKATGFRGTISLHGEYHAADLAERTRLAKAELAFLRDKLKG
;
A
#
# COMPACT_ATOMS: atom_id res chain seq x y z
N MET A 1 4.53 18.03 14.59
CA MET A 1 3.54 17.02 14.16
C MET A 1 2.91 17.49 12.85
N ILE A 2 2.93 16.71 11.78
CA ILE A 2 2.50 17.13 10.43
C ILE A 2 0.97 17.25 10.25
N LYS A 3 0.19 16.92 11.28
CA LYS A 3 -1.28 16.72 11.23
C LYS A 3 -2.08 17.84 10.54
N PRO A 4 -1.81 19.15 10.74
CA PRO A 4 -2.59 20.22 10.09
C PRO A 4 -2.36 20.30 8.56
N TRP A 5 -1.25 19.75 8.08
CA TRP A 5 -0.79 19.89 6.68
C TRP A 5 -0.82 18.57 5.91
N LEU A 6 -1.28 17.48 6.54
CA LEU A 6 -1.37 16.18 5.90
C LEU A 6 -2.62 16.15 5.01
N SER A 7 -2.44 16.36 3.71
CA SER A 7 -3.54 16.39 2.72
C SER A 7 -3.75 15.06 2.00
N LEU A 8 -2.70 14.25 1.87
CA LEU A 8 -2.72 13.00 1.11
C LEU A 8 -1.77 11.98 1.73
N VAL A 9 -2.16 10.71 1.68
CA VAL A 9 -1.31 9.56 2.04
C VAL A 9 -1.13 8.69 0.79
N ALA A 10 0.10 8.65 0.27
CA ALA A 10 0.46 7.73 -0.81
C ALA A 10 0.83 6.37 -0.20
N ILE A 11 0.28 5.29 -0.75
CA ILE A 11 0.45 3.95 -0.20
C ILE A 11 1.00 2.99 -1.27
N LYS A 12 1.96 2.17 -0.84
CA LYS A 12 2.53 1.03 -1.59
C LYS A 12 3.00 -0.03 -0.60
N ASP A 13 3.09 -1.27 -1.06
CA ASP A 13 3.67 -2.37 -0.28
C ASP A 13 4.89 -2.95 -0.99
N MET A 14 5.81 -3.51 -0.22
CA MET A 14 7.08 -3.98 -0.76
C MET A 14 7.66 -5.13 0.05
N LEU A 15 8.49 -5.95 -0.59
CA LEU A 15 9.29 -7.01 0.03
C LEU A 15 10.78 -6.74 -0.17
N TRP A 16 11.58 -7.10 0.83
CA TRP A 16 13.02 -7.20 0.70
C TRP A 16 13.37 -8.63 0.28
N GLU A 17 14.16 -8.75 -0.78
CA GLU A 17 14.64 -10.02 -1.31
C GLU A 17 16.16 -10.00 -1.33
N LYS A 18 16.77 -11.01 -0.71
CA LYS A 18 18.22 -11.20 -0.77
C LYS A 18 18.57 -11.94 -2.07
N ARG A 19 19.42 -11.32 -2.88
CA ARG A 19 19.95 -11.86 -4.14
C ARG A 19 21.47 -12.00 -4.03
N ASP A 20 22.08 -12.61 -5.03
CA ASP A 20 23.54 -12.83 -5.08
C ASP A 20 24.31 -11.50 -5.03
N GLU A 21 23.77 -10.45 -5.65
CA GLU A 21 24.31 -9.08 -5.64
C GLU A 21 23.95 -8.25 -4.40
N GLY A 22 23.20 -8.82 -3.44
CA GLY A 22 22.81 -8.16 -2.19
C GLY A 22 21.31 -8.01 -2.01
N TRP A 23 20.90 -7.06 -1.16
CA TRP A 23 19.48 -6.80 -0.90
C TRP A 23 18.85 -5.99 -2.03
N SER A 24 17.71 -6.46 -2.51
CA SER A 24 16.86 -5.77 -3.48
C SER A 24 15.46 -5.62 -2.91
N HIS A 25 14.71 -4.62 -3.39
CA HIS A 25 13.30 -4.47 -3.03
C HIS A 25 12.42 -4.77 -4.24
N ARG A 26 11.23 -5.30 -3.97
CA ARG A 26 10.19 -5.50 -4.97
C ARG A 26 8.87 -4.93 -4.46
N VAL A 27 8.24 -4.06 -5.26
CA VAL A 27 6.89 -3.58 -4.98
C VAL A 27 5.91 -4.73 -5.24
N VAL A 28 4.95 -4.89 -4.34
CA VAL A 28 3.91 -5.92 -4.40
C VAL A 28 2.55 -5.31 -4.06
N PRO A 29 1.44 -5.97 -4.40
CA PRO A 29 0.12 -5.54 -3.94
C PRO A 29 0.05 -5.44 -2.41
N ALA A 30 -0.71 -4.48 -1.90
CA ALA A 30 -0.98 -4.32 -0.48
C ALA A 30 -1.45 -5.61 0.19
N GLY A 31 -0.81 -5.95 1.32
CA GLY A 31 -1.04 -7.17 2.07
C GLY A 31 -0.08 -8.30 1.70
N GLY A 32 0.66 -8.16 0.60
CA GLY A 32 1.71 -9.10 0.20
C GLY A 32 3.11 -8.73 0.65
N GLY A 33 3.30 -7.55 1.26
CA GLY A 33 4.61 -7.05 1.65
C GLY A 33 4.79 -6.85 3.15
N ILE A 34 5.75 -6.00 3.51
CA ILE A 34 6.16 -5.78 4.91
C ILE A 34 5.29 -4.75 5.64
N VAL A 35 4.39 -4.05 4.95
CA VAL A 35 3.59 -3.00 5.59
C VAL A 35 2.57 -3.61 6.54
N ARG A 36 2.64 -3.19 7.82
CA ARG A 36 1.67 -3.56 8.85
C ARG A 36 0.37 -2.76 8.68
N TRP A 37 -0.47 -3.14 7.73
CA TRP A 37 -1.69 -2.41 7.35
C TRP A 37 -2.66 -2.15 8.51
N ASP A 38 -2.76 -3.05 9.48
CA ASP A 38 -3.63 -2.85 10.65
C ASP A 38 -3.14 -1.69 11.53
N ASP A 39 -1.83 -1.42 11.58
CA ASP A 39 -1.30 -0.25 12.30
C ASP A 39 -1.46 1.03 11.50
N VAL A 40 -1.28 0.95 10.18
CA VAL A 40 -1.53 2.08 9.29
C VAL A 40 -2.98 2.53 9.46
N ALA A 41 -3.93 1.58 9.39
CA ALA A 41 -5.34 1.83 9.64
C ALA A 41 -5.58 2.47 11.02
N ARG A 42 -4.99 1.89 12.08
CA ARG A 42 -5.12 2.41 13.45
C ARG A 42 -4.57 3.84 13.58
N GLY A 43 -3.43 4.14 12.96
CA GLY A 43 -2.82 5.47 12.96
C GLY A 43 -3.66 6.51 12.22
N LEU A 44 -4.19 6.15 11.04
CA LEU A 44 -5.10 7.02 10.27
C LEU A 44 -6.39 7.31 11.05
N LYS A 45 -6.98 6.30 11.70
CA LYS A 45 -8.17 6.48 12.56
C LYS A 45 -7.86 7.36 13.77
N ALA A 46 -6.79 7.08 14.50
CA ALA A 46 -6.41 7.83 15.70
C ALA A 46 -6.12 9.32 15.42
N THR A 47 -5.63 9.63 14.23
CA THR A 47 -5.38 11.02 13.82
C THR A 47 -6.64 11.73 13.32
N GLY A 48 -7.72 11.00 13.04
CA GLY A 48 -8.93 11.53 12.42
C GLY A 48 -8.69 11.98 10.98
N PHE A 49 -7.75 11.32 10.27
CA PHE A 49 -7.42 11.68 8.90
C PHE A 49 -8.63 11.47 7.96
N ARG A 50 -8.99 12.52 7.21
CA ARG A 50 -10.09 12.50 6.24
C ARG A 50 -9.66 12.93 4.83
N GLY A 51 -8.36 12.96 4.57
CA GLY A 51 -7.81 13.30 3.25
C GLY A 51 -7.78 12.12 2.29
N THR A 52 -7.16 12.32 1.13
CA THR A 52 -7.07 11.31 0.08
C THR A 52 -6.03 10.24 0.40
N ILE A 53 -6.37 8.97 0.16
CA ILE A 53 -5.41 7.87 0.14
C ILE A 53 -5.18 7.47 -1.31
N SER A 54 -3.95 7.62 -1.79
CA SER A 54 -3.57 7.33 -3.18
C SER A 54 -2.86 5.99 -3.26
N LEU A 55 -3.44 5.03 -3.98
CA LEU A 55 -2.84 3.71 -4.22
C LEU A 55 -1.81 3.77 -5.35
N HIS A 56 -0.58 3.32 -5.09
CA HIS A 56 0.52 3.26 -6.06
C HIS A 56 0.82 1.80 -6.45
N GLY A 57 0.11 1.29 -7.46
CA GLY A 57 0.29 -0.07 -8.01
C GLY A 57 1.50 -0.21 -8.95
N GLU A 58 2.69 0.10 -8.44
CA GLU A 58 3.96 0.10 -9.21
C GLU A 58 4.60 -1.30 -9.33
N TYR A 59 3.87 -2.37 -9.00
CA TYR A 59 4.35 -3.74 -9.12
C TYR A 59 4.37 -4.23 -10.57
N HIS A 60 5.17 -5.27 -10.79
CA HIS A 60 5.21 -6.00 -12.06
C HIS A 60 3.88 -6.72 -12.31
N ALA A 61 3.44 -6.71 -13.56
CA ALA A 61 2.32 -7.50 -14.07
C ALA A 61 2.69 -7.92 -15.50
N ALA A 62 2.36 -9.15 -15.87
CA ALA A 62 2.68 -9.70 -17.19
C ALA A 62 1.98 -8.95 -18.33
N ASP A 63 0.73 -8.51 -18.09
CA ASP A 63 -0.08 -7.77 -19.05
C ASP A 63 -1.09 -6.83 -18.36
N LEU A 64 -1.93 -6.16 -19.16
CA LEU A 64 -2.96 -5.25 -18.67
C LEU A 64 -4.09 -5.97 -17.91
N ALA A 65 -4.42 -7.21 -18.29
CA ALA A 65 -5.48 -7.97 -17.64
C ALA A 65 -5.05 -8.36 -16.22
N GLU A 66 -3.81 -8.82 -16.07
CA GLU A 66 -3.21 -9.14 -14.79
C GLU A 66 -3.06 -7.89 -13.93
N ARG A 67 -2.59 -6.77 -14.50
CA ARG A 67 -2.51 -5.48 -13.79
C ARG A 67 -3.89 -5.06 -13.26
N THR A 68 -4.93 -5.20 -14.06
CA THR A 68 -6.32 -4.87 -13.65
C THR A 68 -6.81 -5.79 -12.53
N ARG A 69 -6.51 -7.10 -12.62
CA ARG A 69 -6.88 -8.08 -11.60
C ARG A 69 -6.20 -7.77 -10.26
N LEU A 70 -4.89 -7.51 -10.29
CA LEU A 70 -4.11 -7.17 -9.10
C LEU A 70 -4.62 -5.86 -8.46
N ALA A 71 -4.85 -4.81 -9.26
CA ALA A 71 -5.35 -3.54 -8.76
C ALA A 71 -6.74 -3.65 -8.11
N LYS A 72 -7.64 -4.48 -8.67
CA LYS A 72 -8.96 -4.75 -8.07
C LYS A 72 -8.86 -5.49 -6.75
N ALA A 73 -8.01 -6.53 -6.68
CA ALA A 73 -7.80 -7.30 -5.46
C ALA A 73 -7.17 -6.44 -4.35
N GLU A 74 -6.17 -5.64 -4.71
CA GLU A 74 -5.51 -4.69 -3.81
C GLU A 74 -6.47 -3.63 -3.29
N LEU A 75 -7.29 -3.04 -4.17
CA LEU A 75 -8.32 -2.09 -3.76
C LEU A 75 -9.33 -2.73 -2.79
N ALA A 76 -9.74 -3.98 -3.03
CA ALA A 76 -10.64 -4.69 -2.13
C ALA A 76 -10.01 -4.90 -0.74
N PHE A 77 -8.75 -5.34 -0.70
CA PHE A 77 -7.99 -5.49 0.54
C PHE A 77 -7.87 -4.14 1.30
N LEU A 78 -7.47 -3.08 0.61
CA LEU A 78 -7.32 -1.76 1.23
C LEU A 78 -8.64 -1.19 1.72
N ARG A 79 -9.74 -1.40 0.97
CA ARG A 79 -11.07 -1.03 1.44
C ARG A 79 -11.48 -1.79 2.69
N ASP A 80 -11.10 -3.05 2.82
CA ASP A 80 -11.37 -3.82 4.03
C ASP A 80 -10.53 -3.29 5.22
N LYS A 81 -9.22 -3.13 5.02
CA LYS A 81 -8.27 -2.73 6.06
C LYS A 81 -8.42 -1.29 6.53
N LEU A 82 -8.70 -0.37 5.60
CA LEU A 82 -8.76 1.07 5.88
C LEU A 82 -10.18 1.56 6.15
N LYS A 83 -11.19 0.68 6.15
CA LYS A 83 -12.56 1.03 6.57
C LYS A 83 -12.51 1.64 7.97
N GLY A 84 -12.88 2.91 8.05
CA GLY A 84 -13.12 3.69 9.27
C GLY A 84 -14.27 3.10 10.05
#